data_AF-A0A2J6R9Z0-F1
#
_entry.id   AF-A0A2J6R9Z0-F1
#
_cell.length_a   1.000
_cell.length_b   1.000
_cell.length_c   1.000
_cell.angle_alpha   90.00
_cell.angle_beta   90.00
_cell.angle_gamma   90.00
#
_symmetry.space_group_name_H-M   'P 1'
#
loop_
_entity.id
_entity.type
_entity.pdbx_description
1 polymer ?
#
loop_
_entity_poly.entity_id
_entity_poly.type
_entity_poly.pdbx_seq_one_letter_code
_entity_poly.pdbx_strand_id
1 'polypeptide(L)'
;MSSLELSARLRFLNDSAHLLVTAAPSTSRHLRSRCNALMSENELAPSETNKRDACGGCGTIAILGWEGTMHTESQSSQQKKIRLNGQPAKQTKTMVYQCKTCGRKTRLPLGTPSSATRRKPISSEPRFKKRAKARKRGGLEALLAARKPDSAASGFGLDLMDFMKKS
;
A
#
# COMPACT_ATOMS: atom_id res chain seq x y z
N MET A 1 28.65 -15.82 14.13
CA MET A 1 28.85 -15.34 12.73
C MET A 1 29.17 -13.87 12.80
N SER A 2 30.04 -13.35 11.91
CA SER A 2 30.24 -11.90 11.84
C SER A 2 28.93 -11.21 11.38
N SER A 3 28.69 -9.97 11.81
CA SER A 3 27.46 -9.24 11.46
C SER A 3 27.25 -9.11 9.94
N LEU A 4 28.35 -8.90 9.19
CA LEU A 4 28.33 -8.82 7.73
C LEU A 4 27.93 -10.15 7.08
N GLU A 5 28.53 -11.26 7.52
CA GLU A 5 28.24 -12.61 7.01
C GLU A 5 26.78 -13.01 7.27
N LEU A 6 26.26 -12.69 8.46
CA LEU A 6 24.86 -12.91 8.80
C LEU A 6 23.94 -12.17 7.81
N SER A 7 24.19 -10.88 7.58
CA SER A 7 23.37 -10.06 6.68
C SER A 7 23.39 -10.57 5.23
N ALA A 8 24.56 -11.02 4.74
CA ALA A 8 24.70 -11.61 3.42
C ALA A 8 23.92 -12.93 3.30
N ARG A 9 23.97 -13.77 4.34
CA ARG A 9 23.22 -15.04 4.37
C ARG A 9 21.71 -14.82 4.38
N LEU A 10 21.21 -13.87 5.16
CA LEU A 10 19.79 -13.54 5.20
C LEU A 10 19.28 -13.05 3.83
N ARG A 11 20.06 -12.20 3.15
CA ARG A 11 19.76 -11.74 1.79
C ARG A 11 19.75 -12.90 0.80
N PHE A 12 20.80 -13.72 0.78
CA PHE A 12 20.87 -14.88 -0.11
C PHE A 12 19.68 -15.82 0.04
N LEU A 13 19.30 -16.15 1.29
CA LEU A 13 18.16 -17.02 1.56
C LEU A 13 16.84 -16.38 1.12
N ASN A 14 16.68 -15.08 1.34
CA ASN A 14 15.50 -14.35 0.90
C ASN A 14 15.37 -14.34 -0.62
N ASP A 15 16.43 -13.92 -1.31
CA ASP A 15 16.43 -13.73 -2.76
C ASP A 15 16.26 -15.08 -3.47
N SER A 16 16.95 -16.12 -2.99
CA SER A 16 16.81 -17.49 -3.52
C SER A 16 15.39 -18.03 -3.32
N ALA A 17 14.73 -17.72 -2.19
CA ALA A 17 13.34 -18.11 -1.97
C ALA A 17 12.39 -17.45 -2.98
N HIS A 18 12.58 -16.16 -3.27
CA HIS A 18 11.78 -15.45 -4.26
C HIS A 18 12.03 -15.95 -5.69
N LEU A 19 13.26 -16.32 -6.04
CA LEU A 19 13.58 -16.89 -7.35
C LEU A 19 12.89 -18.26 -7.57
N LEU A 20 12.82 -19.08 -6.53
CA LEU A 20 12.29 -20.45 -6.62
C LEU A 20 10.78 -20.56 -6.39
N VAL A 21 10.10 -19.46 -6.05
CA VAL A 21 8.70 -19.52 -5.60
C VAL A 21 7.78 -20.19 -6.61
N THR A 22 7.98 -19.95 -7.91
CA THR A 22 7.21 -20.52 -9.03
C THR A 22 7.64 -21.92 -9.43
N ALA A 23 8.94 -22.15 -9.57
CA ALA A 23 9.45 -23.43 -10.04
C ALA A 23 9.46 -24.51 -8.94
N ALA A 24 9.67 -24.12 -7.68
CA ALA A 24 9.79 -25.04 -6.54
C ALA A 24 9.27 -24.40 -5.23
N PRO A 25 7.94 -24.36 -5.02
CA PRO A 25 7.32 -23.71 -3.85
C PRO A 25 7.80 -24.29 -2.50
N SER A 26 8.02 -25.60 -2.43
CA SER A 26 8.52 -26.28 -1.23
C SER A 26 9.93 -25.86 -0.84
N THR A 27 10.83 -25.66 -1.81
CA THR A 27 12.21 -25.22 -1.54
C THR A 27 12.24 -23.75 -1.17
N SER A 28 11.45 -22.93 -1.87
CA SER A 28 11.23 -21.51 -1.53
C SER A 28 10.79 -21.36 -0.06
N ARG A 29 9.77 -22.13 0.35
CA ARG A 29 9.28 -22.19 1.73
C ARG A 29 10.38 -22.56 2.72
N HIS A 30 11.16 -23.60 2.41
CA HIS A 30 12.26 -24.03 3.28
C HIS A 30 13.31 -22.93 3.47
N LEU A 31 13.78 -22.31 2.39
CA LEU A 31 14.78 -21.23 2.45
C LEU A 31 14.28 -20.04 3.25
N ARG A 32 13.03 -19.62 3.04
CA ARG A 32 12.42 -18.53 3.80
C ARG A 32 12.21 -18.90 5.26
N SER A 33 11.83 -20.13 5.57
CA SER A 33 11.72 -20.62 6.96
C SER A 33 13.08 -20.59 7.67
N ARG A 34 14.17 -20.97 6.98
CA ARG A 34 15.53 -20.86 7.53
C ARG A 34 15.95 -19.40 7.72
N CYS A 35 15.59 -18.52 6.79
CA CYS A 35 15.81 -17.07 6.94
C CYS A 35 15.09 -16.53 8.19
N ASN A 36 13.82 -16.89 8.40
CA ASN A 36 13.05 -16.47 9.57
C ASN A 36 13.64 -16.99 10.89
N ALA A 37 14.07 -18.25 10.93
CA ALA A 37 14.72 -18.82 12.11
C ALA A 37 16.02 -18.08 12.46
N LEU A 38 16.87 -17.82 11.46
CA LEU A 38 18.10 -17.04 11.67
C LEU A 38 17.80 -15.61 12.14
N MET A 39 16.76 -14.96 11.61
CA MET A 39 16.34 -13.64 12.11
C MET A 39 15.89 -13.70 13.57
N SER A 40 15.14 -14.73 14.01
CA SER A 40 14.71 -14.83 15.41
C SER A 40 15.85 -15.21 16.36
N GLU A 41 16.74 -16.11 15.94
CA GLU A 41 17.93 -16.51 16.73
C GLU A 41 18.87 -15.34 17.02
N ASN A 42 18.89 -14.34 16.14
CA ASN A 42 19.73 -13.14 16.27
C ASN A 42 18.92 -11.90 16.70
N GLU A 43 17.68 -12.10 17.20
CA GLU A 43 16.78 -11.05 17.71
C GLU A 43 16.52 -9.88 16.74
N LEU A 44 16.57 -10.16 15.43
CA LEU A 44 16.31 -9.17 14.40
C LEU A 44 14.80 -9.03 14.21
N ALA A 45 14.28 -7.84 14.50
CA ALA A 45 12.89 -7.52 14.24
C ALA A 45 12.62 -7.55 12.72
N PRO A 46 11.69 -8.39 12.23
CA PRO A 46 11.33 -8.37 10.82
C PRO A 46 10.65 -7.04 10.49
N SER A 47 11.10 -6.39 9.41
CA SER A 47 10.45 -5.18 8.89
C SER A 47 8.99 -5.46 8.54
N GLU A 48 8.14 -4.42 8.58
CA GLU A 48 6.74 -4.55 8.20
C GLU A 48 6.58 -5.10 6.77
N THR A 49 7.51 -4.78 5.86
CA THR A 49 7.57 -5.33 4.50
C THR A 49 7.79 -6.83 4.54
N ASN A 50 8.81 -7.30 5.27
CA ASN A 50 9.11 -8.73 5.41
C ASN A 50 7.92 -9.55 5.94
N LYS A 51 7.12 -8.98 6.83
CA LYS A 51 5.88 -9.61 7.36
C LYS A 51 4.78 -9.72 6.31
N ARG A 52 4.78 -8.86 5.28
CA ARG A 52 3.83 -8.91 4.16
C ARG A 52 4.26 -9.91 3.11
N ASP A 53 5.56 -10.06 2.91
CA ASP A 53 6.13 -10.81 1.79
C ASP A 53 6.11 -12.32 2.03
N ALA A 54 6.06 -12.78 3.29
CA ALA A 54 6.03 -14.20 3.61
C ALA A 54 5.27 -14.54 4.90
N CYS A 55 4.81 -15.79 5.00
CA CYS A 55 4.23 -16.34 6.21
C CYS A 55 5.32 -16.51 7.28
N GLY A 56 5.19 -15.78 8.40
CA GLY A 56 6.11 -15.88 9.53
C GLY A 56 6.07 -17.22 10.30
N GLY A 57 5.19 -18.16 9.91
CA GLY A 57 5.18 -19.50 10.50
C GLY A 57 5.94 -20.52 9.70
N CYS A 58 5.66 -20.57 8.41
CA CYS A 58 6.13 -21.65 7.58
C CYS A 58 7.04 -21.21 6.43
N GLY A 59 7.16 -19.90 6.17
CA GLY A 59 8.00 -19.35 5.11
C GLY A 59 7.36 -19.29 3.73
N THR A 60 6.11 -19.73 3.54
CA THR A 60 5.41 -19.56 2.26
C THR A 60 5.39 -18.08 1.86
N ILE A 61 5.92 -17.75 0.67
CA ILE A 61 5.88 -16.39 0.13
C ILE A 61 4.42 -15.98 -0.11
N ALA A 62 4.05 -14.82 0.42
CA ALA A 62 2.69 -14.32 0.39
C ALA A 62 2.43 -13.55 -0.92
N ILE A 63 2.24 -14.30 -2.00
CA ILE A 63 1.78 -13.75 -3.28
C ILE A 63 0.25 -13.69 -3.26
N LEU A 64 -0.28 -12.48 -3.41
CA LEU A 64 -1.71 -12.22 -3.41
C LEU A 64 -2.39 -13.03 -4.54
N GLY A 65 -3.37 -13.86 -4.18
CA GLY A 65 -4.11 -14.69 -5.13
C GLY A 65 -3.58 -16.11 -5.34
N TRP A 66 -2.49 -16.51 -4.69
CA TRP A 66 -1.89 -17.83 -4.87
C TRP A 66 -2.04 -18.72 -3.62
N GLU A 67 -1.04 -18.76 -2.73
CA GLU A 67 -1.01 -19.63 -1.53
C GLU A 67 -1.69 -19.04 -0.28
N GLY A 68 -2.56 -18.04 -0.43
CA GLY A 68 -3.26 -17.46 0.72
C GLY A 68 -4.61 -16.85 0.39
N THR A 69 -5.43 -16.66 1.42
CA THR A 69 -6.64 -15.85 1.34
C THR A 69 -6.39 -14.51 2.03
N MET A 70 -6.97 -13.45 1.47
CA MET A 70 -6.81 -12.08 1.99
C MET A 70 -8.18 -11.45 2.17
N HIS A 71 -8.45 -10.96 3.38
CA HIS A 71 -9.69 -10.24 3.68
C HIS A 71 -9.37 -8.93 4.39
N THR A 72 -10.15 -7.89 4.14
CA THR A 72 -10.01 -6.61 4.87
C THR A 72 -11.05 -6.55 5.97
N GLU A 73 -10.60 -6.35 7.20
CA GLU A 73 -11.44 -6.18 8.38
C GLU A 73 -11.41 -4.70 8.80
N SER A 74 -12.56 -4.06 8.93
CA SER A 74 -12.66 -2.70 9.49
C SER A 74 -12.92 -2.78 10.99
N GLN A 75 -12.05 -2.19 11.81
CA GLN A 75 -12.30 -2.05 13.24
C GLN A 75 -13.33 -0.94 13.52
N SER A 76 -14.61 -1.11 13.13
CA SER A 76 -15.62 -0.06 13.29
C SER A 76 -16.61 -0.26 14.45
N SER A 77 -16.69 -1.44 15.07
CA SER A 77 -17.90 -1.76 15.85
C SER A 77 -17.67 -2.18 17.31
N GLN A 78 -16.55 -2.82 17.67
CA GLN A 78 -16.40 -3.38 19.03
C GLN A 78 -15.77 -2.43 20.06
N GLN A 79 -15.04 -1.40 19.64
CA GLN A 79 -14.46 -0.41 20.58
C GLN A 79 -15.43 0.71 21.00
N LYS A 80 -16.68 0.70 20.50
CA LYS A 80 -17.69 1.72 20.84
C LYS A 80 -18.13 1.70 22.31
N LYS A 81 -17.74 0.68 23.09
CA LYS A 81 -18.12 0.56 24.51
C LYS A 81 -17.15 1.22 25.52
N ILE A 82 -15.98 1.74 25.11
CA ILE A 82 -14.98 2.24 26.10
C ILE A 82 -14.61 3.74 25.95
N ARG A 83 -14.94 4.43 24.84
CA ARG A 83 -14.55 5.86 24.71
C ARG A 83 -15.72 6.82 24.92
N LEU A 84 -15.84 7.28 26.16
CA LEU A 84 -16.68 8.40 26.63
C LEU A 84 -16.19 9.79 26.17
N ASN A 85 -15.28 9.91 25.20
CA ASN A 85 -14.69 11.20 24.83
C ASN A 85 -14.69 11.39 23.31
N GLY A 86 -15.44 12.40 22.85
CA GLY A 86 -15.95 12.56 21.49
C GLY A 86 -14.92 12.94 20.41
N GLN A 87 -13.88 12.14 20.25
CA GLN A 87 -12.98 12.22 19.09
C GLN A 87 -13.50 11.36 17.94
N PRO A 88 -13.44 11.83 16.67
CA PRO A 88 -13.85 11.04 15.52
C PRO A 88 -12.91 9.84 15.37
N ALA A 89 -13.44 8.63 15.55
CA ALA A 89 -12.70 7.39 15.38
C ALA A 89 -12.21 7.26 13.94
N LYS A 90 -10.89 7.38 13.71
CA LYS A 90 -10.30 7.03 12.42
C LYS A 90 -10.48 5.53 12.19
N GLN A 91 -11.24 5.16 11.17
CA GLN A 91 -11.42 3.77 10.78
C GLN A 91 -10.08 3.19 10.31
N THR A 92 -9.43 2.39 11.15
CA THR A 92 -8.25 1.61 10.76
C THR A 92 -8.73 0.33 10.08
N LYS A 93 -8.34 0.14 8.82
CA LYS A 93 -8.57 -1.10 8.09
C LYS A 93 -7.39 -2.03 8.35
N THR A 94 -7.64 -3.30 8.63
CA THR A 94 -6.61 -4.32 8.82
C THR A 94 -6.77 -5.37 7.73
N MET A 95 -5.70 -5.63 7.00
CA MET A 95 -5.63 -6.72 6.03
C MET A 95 -5.25 -8.00 6.76
N VAL A 96 -6.08 -9.03 6.67
CA VAL A 96 -5.82 -10.35 7.26
C VAL A 96 -5.43 -11.30 6.15
N TYR A 97 -4.20 -11.79 6.19
CA TYR A 97 -3.67 -12.82 5.31
C TYR A 97 -3.72 -14.18 6.01
N GLN A 98 -4.33 -15.19 5.40
CA GLN A 98 -4.32 -16.57 5.90
C GLN A 98 -3.53 -17.45 4.93
N CYS A 99 -2.44 -18.05 5.43
CA CYS A 99 -1.64 -18.99 4.67
C CYS A 99 -2.42 -20.31 4.48
N LYS A 100 -2.60 -20.77 3.24
CA LYS A 100 -3.29 -22.04 2.95
C LYS A 100 -2.45 -23.25 3.35
N THR A 101 -1.14 -23.08 3.45
CA THR A 101 -0.18 -24.17 3.63
C THR A 101 0.09 -24.50 5.11
N CYS A 102 -0.22 -23.60 6.04
CA CYS A 102 -0.11 -23.88 7.49
C CYS A 102 -1.28 -23.32 8.32
N GLY A 103 -2.23 -22.61 7.70
CA GLY A 103 -3.40 -22.03 8.37
C GLY A 103 -3.13 -20.76 9.19
N ARG A 104 -1.86 -20.35 9.37
CA ARG A 104 -1.51 -19.17 10.18
C ARG A 104 -2.09 -17.89 9.56
N LYS A 105 -2.71 -17.08 10.40
CA LYS A 105 -3.28 -15.77 10.04
C LYS A 105 -2.33 -14.65 10.46
N THR A 106 -1.97 -13.78 9.52
CA THR A 106 -1.18 -12.56 9.73
C THR A 106 -2.09 -11.35 9.59
N ARG A 107 -2.07 -10.43 10.56
CA ARG A 107 -2.82 -9.18 10.53
C ARG A 107 -1.88 -8.04 10.19
N LEU A 108 -2.17 -7.34 9.10
CA LEU A 108 -1.35 -6.25 8.58
C LEU A 108 -2.16 -4.94 8.63
N PRO A 109 -1.71 -3.92 9.35
CA PRO A 109 -2.40 -2.65 9.36
C PRO A 109 -2.31 -2.00 7.97
N LEU A 110 -3.47 -1.68 7.37
CA LEU A 110 -3.51 -0.78 6.22
C LEU A 110 -3.41 0.62 6.82
N GLY A 111 -2.27 1.27 6.62
CA GLY A 111 -2.06 2.65 7.08
C GLY A 111 -3.23 3.52 6.65
N THR A 112 -3.74 4.37 7.55
CA THR A 112 -4.71 5.38 7.16
C THR A 112 -4.10 6.17 6.02
N PRO A 113 -4.77 6.37 4.86
CA PRO A 113 -4.28 7.32 3.89
C PRO A 113 -4.08 8.62 4.67
N SER A 114 -2.84 9.11 4.71
CA SER A 114 -2.58 10.46 5.17
C SER A 114 -3.56 11.33 4.39
N SER A 115 -4.60 11.83 5.06
CA SER A 115 -5.47 12.84 4.48
C SER A 115 -4.50 13.93 4.11
N ALA A 116 -4.18 14.06 2.82
CA ALA A 116 -3.28 15.07 2.32
C ALA A 116 -3.71 16.37 3.00
N THR A 117 -2.88 16.86 3.92
CA THR A 117 -3.19 18.07 4.67
C THR A 117 -3.31 19.14 3.61
N ARG A 118 -4.55 19.51 3.27
CA ARG A 118 -4.83 20.68 2.47
C ARG A 118 -4.20 21.82 3.26
N ARG A 119 -3.00 22.25 2.87
CA ARG A 119 -2.30 23.35 3.51
C ARG A 119 -3.29 24.50 3.54
N LYS A 120 -3.77 24.87 4.74
CA LYS A 120 -4.46 26.15 4.91
C LYS A 120 -3.43 27.21 4.53
N PRO A 121 -3.66 28.04 3.50
CA PRO A 121 -2.80 29.20 3.32
C PRO A 121 -2.91 30.03 4.60
N ILE A 122 -1.76 30.30 5.22
CA ILE A 122 -1.64 31.27 6.30
C ILE A 122 -2.03 32.61 5.69
N SER A 123 -3.25 33.03 5.99
CA SER A 123 -3.78 34.34 5.67
C SER A 123 -3.40 35.29 6.80
N SER A 124 -2.24 35.92 6.70
CA SER A 124 -2.00 37.20 7.36
C SER A 124 -2.78 38.27 6.58
N GLU A 125 -3.96 38.64 7.08
CA GLU A 125 -4.64 39.85 6.61
C GLU A 125 -3.91 41.11 7.11
N PRO A 126 -4.00 42.22 6.37
CA PRO A 126 -4.95 43.22 6.84
C PRO A 126 -5.95 43.66 5.77
N ARG A 127 -7.23 43.55 6.12
CA ARG A 127 -8.42 44.31 5.69
C ARG A 127 -8.27 45.17 4.44
N PHE A 128 -8.99 44.81 3.37
CA PHE A 128 -9.78 45.79 2.61
C PHE A 128 -11.11 45.18 2.13
N LYS A 129 -12.18 45.90 2.46
CA LYS A 129 -13.58 45.64 2.14
C LYS A 129 -13.76 45.48 0.62
N LYS A 130 -14.41 44.39 0.17
CA LYS A 130 -15.54 44.35 -0.80
C LYS A 130 -15.65 43.01 -1.55
N ARG A 131 -16.90 42.60 -1.76
CA ARG A 131 -17.42 41.58 -2.68
C ARG A 131 -17.26 40.10 -2.31
N ALA A 132 -18.24 39.66 -1.53
CA ALA A 132 -18.90 38.37 -1.74
C ALA A 132 -19.30 38.20 -3.23
N LYS A 133 -19.38 36.93 -3.67
CA LYS A 133 -19.99 36.42 -4.92
C LYS A 133 -19.04 36.13 -6.10
N ALA A 134 -18.11 35.17 -5.95
CA ALA A 134 -17.45 34.52 -7.09
C ALA A 134 -17.00 33.05 -6.88
N ARG A 135 -17.52 32.33 -5.87
CA ARG A 135 -17.08 30.95 -5.54
C ARG A 135 -18.06 29.83 -5.95
N LYS A 136 -18.76 29.97 -7.07
CA LYS A 136 -19.62 28.91 -7.64
C LYS A 136 -19.53 28.78 -9.17
N ARG A 137 -18.39 29.10 -9.79
CA ARG A 137 -18.15 28.85 -11.24
C ARG A 137 -16.83 28.13 -11.51
N GLY A 138 -16.50 27.15 -10.67
CA GLY A 138 -15.28 26.34 -10.83
C GLY A 138 -15.53 24.87 -10.48
N GLY A 139 -16.76 24.39 -10.68
CA GLY A 139 -17.06 22.96 -10.54
C GLY A 139 -16.45 22.17 -11.70
N LEU A 140 -16.22 20.87 -11.48
CA LEU A 140 -15.66 19.94 -12.46
C LEU A 140 -16.41 19.99 -13.81
N GLU A 141 -17.72 20.22 -13.75
CA GLU A 141 -18.60 20.38 -14.91
C GLU A 141 -18.19 21.56 -15.82
N ALA A 142 -17.70 22.66 -15.25
CA ALA A 142 -17.19 23.81 -16.01
C ALA A 142 -15.84 23.51 -16.68
N LEU A 143 -15.01 22.64 -16.08
CA LEU A 143 -13.75 22.20 -16.65
C LEU A 143 -13.96 21.17 -17.78
N LEU A 144 -15.00 20.35 -17.67
CA LEU A 144 -15.39 19.41 -18.72
C LEU A 144 -15.99 20.16 -19.93
N ALA A 145 -16.80 21.19 -19.70
CA ALA A 145 -17.34 22.03 -20.77
C ALA A 145 -16.25 22.82 -21.52
N ALA A 146 -15.13 23.16 -20.86
CA ALA A 146 -13.99 23.81 -21.48
C ALA A 146 -13.14 22.86 -22.35
N ARG A 147 -13.34 21.54 -22.29
CA ARG A 147 -12.70 20.54 -23.16
C ARG A 147 -13.58 20.19 -24.35
N LYS A 148 -14.04 21.20 -25.10
CA LYS A 148 -14.54 20.99 -26.46
C LYS A 148 -13.33 20.97 -27.43
N PRO A 149 -13.27 20.02 -28.38
CA PRO A 149 -12.18 19.94 -29.33
C PRO A 149 -12.38 21.01 -30.41
N ASP A 150 -11.76 22.17 -30.22
CA ASP A 150 -11.57 23.11 -31.31
C ASP A 150 -10.40 22.60 -32.16
N SER A 151 -10.77 22.01 -33.29
CA SER A 151 -9.90 21.72 -34.41
C SER A 151 -9.30 23.03 -34.95
N ALA A 152 -8.07 23.37 -34.56
CA ALA A 152 -7.21 24.31 -35.27
C ALA A 152 -5.74 24.17 -34.85
N ALA A 153 -4.99 23.49 -35.72
CA ALA A 153 -3.57 23.68 -36.04
C ALA A 153 -2.66 24.45 -35.05
N SER A 154 -1.66 23.76 -34.49
CA SER A 154 -0.24 23.99 -34.84
C SER A 154 0.70 23.16 -33.95
N GLY A 155 1.53 22.32 -34.58
CA GLY A 155 2.87 22.01 -34.09
C GLY A 155 3.03 20.79 -33.17
N PHE A 156 3.34 19.64 -33.77
CA PHE A 156 4.03 18.49 -33.17
C PHE A 156 3.45 17.91 -31.87
N GLY A 157 2.40 17.09 -32.00
CA GLY A 157 1.93 16.20 -30.94
C GLY A 157 1.65 14.82 -31.52
N LEU A 158 2.48 13.83 -31.17
CA LEU A 158 2.15 12.42 -31.36
C LEU A 158 0.96 12.13 -30.43
N ASP A 159 -0.25 12.11 -30.99
CA ASP A 159 -1.47 11.86 -30.23
C ASP A 159 -1.64 10.36 -30.01
N LEU A 160 -2.11 9.99 -28.81
CA LEU A 160 -2.31 8.61 -28.39
C LEU A 160 -3.34 7.88 -29.28
N MET A 161 -4.22 8.64 -29.94
CA MET A 161 -5.20 8.16 -30.90
C MET A 161 -4.59 7.60 -32.20
N ASP A 162 -3.35 7.98 -32.53
CA ASP A 162 -2.66 7.49 -33.74
C ASP A 162 -2.09 6.08 -33.54
N PHE A 163 -1.71 5.73 -32.30
CA PHE A 163 -1.18 4.41 -31.96
C PHE A 163 -2.26 3.33 -31.84
N MET A 164 -3.51 3.71 -31.55
CA MET A 164 -4.64 2.78 -31.42
C MET A 164 -5.33 2.45 -32.76
N LYS A 165 -4.98 3.13 -33.86
CA LYS A 165 -5.60 2.92 -35.17
C LYS A 165 -4.88 1.85 -36.02
N LYS A 166 -3.84 1.20 -35.49
CA LYS A 166 -3.13 0.13 -36.21
C LYS A 166 -3.78 -1.23 -35.92
N SER A 167 -4.81 -1.54 -36.71
CA SER A 167 -5.18 -2.90 -37.12
C SER A 167 -4.70 -3.12 -38.55
#